data_AF-A0A2P5EJM9-F1
#
_entry.id   AF-A0A2P5EJM9-F1
#
_cell.length_a   1.000
_cell.length_b   1.000
_cell.length_c   1.000
_cell.angle_alpha   90.00
_cell.angle_beta   90.00
_cell.angle_gamma   90.00
#
_symmetry.space_group_name_H-M   'P 1'
#
loop_
_entity.id
_entity.type
_entity.pdbx_description
1 polymer ?
#
loop_
_entity_poly.entity_id
_entity_poly.type
_entity_poly.pdbx_seq_one_letter_code
_entity_poly.pdbx_strand_id
1 'polypeptide(L)'
;MIREAIIRHFDMNKTLSSASFSNQIFLADFGCSTGPNTFLAVQSILEAVQLKYQLEKRHNLDLSDDHQIPIIFQVFFNDHFSNDFNTLFKSLPPTRRYLAAGVPGSFHRRLFPNSSLHFICSSCALHWLSKVPSEVMDRTSPAWNKGKNHYTNAGEQVVKAYSDQYAEDMMSFFRARAEELVVGGLMMLLIPAVRIR
;
A
#
# COMPACT_ATOMS: atom_id res chain seq x y z
N MET A 1 7.81 -5.92 14.13
CA MET A 1 7.75 -6.13 12.67
C MET A 1 7.75 -4.83 11.86
N ILE A 2 6.65 -4.05 11.78
CA ILE A 2 6.60 -2.78 10.99
C ILE A 2 7.69 -1.78 11.39
N ARG A 3 7.70 -1.45 12.69
CA ARG A 3 8.63 -0.48 13.27
C ARG A 3 10.09 -0.84 13.04
N GLU A 4 10.45 -2.11 13.25
CA GLU A 4 11.81 -2.61 13.07
C GLU A 4 12.24 -2.56 11.59
N ALA A 5 11.35 -2.90 10.67
CA ALA A 5 11.62 -2.85 9.24
C ALA A 5 11.92 -1.41 8.79
N ILE A 6 11.12 -0.44 9.23
CA ILE A 6 11.34 0.98 8.91
C ILE A 6 12.66 1.46 9.52
N ILE A 7 12.94 1.14 10.79
CA ILE A 7 14.19 1.56 11.43
C ILE A 7 15.44 1.02 10.72
N ARG A 8 15.37 -0.22 10.21
CA ARG A 8 16.51 -0.89 9.57
C ARG A 8 16.70 -0.52 8.11
N HIS A 9 15.61 -0.34 7.36
CA HIS A 9 15.66 -0.27 5.90
C HIS A 9 15.33 1.11 5.32
N PHE A 10 14.70 2.00 6.09
CA PHE A 10 14.41 3.35 5.62
C PHE A 10 15.61 4.26 5.91
N ASP A 11 16.20 4.83 4.87
CA ASP A 11 17.23 5.86 4.98
C ASP A 11 16.59 7.22 4.66
N MET A 12 16.39 8.05 5.68
CA MET A 12 15.69 9.31 5.46
C MET A 12 16.53 10.31 4.67
N ASN A 13 17.84 10.36 4.91
CA ASN A 13 18.71 11.33 4.24
C ASN A 13 18.71 11.05 2.74
N LYS A 14 18.81 9.78 2.35
CA LYS A 14 18.73 9.36 0.94
C LYS A 14 17.36 9.62 0.32
N THR A 15 16.28 9.35 1.07
CA THR A 15 14.93 9.45 0.54
C THR A 15 14.47 10.92 0.41
N LEU A 16 14.68 11.75 1.45
CA LEU A 16 14.28 13.16 1.46
C LEU A 16 15.17 14.06 0.57
N SER A 17 16.45 13.74 0.40
CA SER A 17 17.32 14.48 -0.53
C SER A 17 17.00 14.22 -2.01
N SER A 18 16.38 13.08 -2.32
CA SER A 18 15.94 12.72 -3.68
C SER A 18 14.57 13.30 -4.05
N ALA A 19 13.80 13.77 -3.07
CA ALA A 19 12.46 14.30 -3.26
C ALA A 19 12.48 15.82 -3.49
N SER A 20 11.60 16.33 -4.35
CA SER A 20 11.45 17.78 -4.60
C SER A 20 11.00 18.58 -3.36
N PHE A 21 10.59 17.91 -2.28
CA PHE A 21 10.12 18.50 -1.03
C PHE A 21 10.87 17.89 0.15
N SER A 22 11.92 18.58 0.61
CA SER A 22 12.88 18.07 1.61
C SER A 22 12.30 17.80 3.01
N ASN A 23 11.05 18.20 3.28
CA ASN A 23 10.38 18.04 4.58
C ASN A 23 9.01 17.33 4.50
N GLN A 24 8.66 16.73 3.35
CA GLN A 24 7.36 16.08 3.16
C GLN A 24 7.52 14.58 2.94
N ILE A 25 6.66 13.79 3.60
CA ILE A 25 6.60 12.35 3.41
C ILE A 25 5.20 11.98 2.93
N PHE A 26 5.17 11.37 1.74
CA PHE A 26 3.96 10.91 1.08
C PHE A 26 3.77 9.41 1.32
N LEU A 27 2.62 9.06 1.88
CA LEU A 27 2.21 7.68 2.13
C LEU A 27 0.92 7.37 1.38
N ALA A 28 0.82 6.20 0.75
CA ALA A 28 -0.44 5.72 0.19
C ALA A 28 -0.85 4.38 0.81
N ASP A 29 -2.12 4.28 1.23
CA ASP A 29 -2.76 3.02 1.62
C ASP A 29 -3.67 2.53 0.49
N PHE A 30 -3.30 1.42 -0.16
CA PHE A 30 -4.04 0.82 -1.27
C PHE A 30 -5.00 -0.26 -0.76
N GLY A 31 -6.29 -0.04 -0.98
CA GLY A 31 -7.39 -0.84 -0.42
C GLY A 31 -7.74 -0.41 1.00
N CYS A 32 -7.91 0.91 1.21
CA CYS A 32 -8.11 1.49 2.53
C CYS A 32 -9.50 1.21 3.14
N SER A 33 -10.48 0.83 2.32
CA SER A 33 -11.90 0.76 2.69
C SER A 33 -12.38 2.06 3.37
N THR A 34 -13.11 1.97 4.48
CA THR A 34 -13.77 3.11 5.15
C THR A 34 -13.31 3.37 6.58
N GLY A 35 -12.28 2.63 7.05
CA GLY A 35 -11.80 2.67 8.44
C GLY A 35 -12.49 1.67 9.38
N PRO A 36 -12.01 1.52 10.64
CA PRO A 36 -10.89 2.25 11.25
C PRO A 36 -9.50 1.65 10.98
N ASN A 37 -9.42 0.46 10.38
CA ASN A 37 -8.17 -0.29 10.22
C ASN A 37 -7.08 0.49 9.46
N THR A 38 -7.45 1.19 8.38
CA THR A 38 -6.52 2.04 7.61
C THR A 38 -5.85 3.10 8.49
N PHE A 39 -6.60 3.73 9.41
CA PHE A 39 -6.05 4.76 10.30
C PHE A 39 -5.02 4.20 11.28
N LEU A 40 -5.25 2.99 11.80
CA LEU A 40 -4.31 2.30 12.68
C LEU A 40 -3.02 1.90 11.95
N ALA A 41 -3.17 1.41 10.71
CA ALA A 41 -2.03 1.06 9.86
C ALA A 41 -1.17 2.28 9.53
N VAL A 42 -1.81 3.36 9.06
CA VAL A 42 -1.16 4.65 8.78
C VAL A 42 -0.46 5.17 10.03
N GLN A 43 -1.16 5.27 11.16
CA GLN A 43 -0.59 5.78 12.41
C GLN A 43 0.66 5.00 12.82
N SER A 44 0.64 3.66 12.72
CA SER A 44 1.78 2.80 13.05
C SER A 44 3.02 3.09 12.17
N ILE A 45 2.81 3.39 10.89
CA ILE A 45 3.90 3.76 9.97
C ILE A 45 4.45 5.14 10.33
N LEU A 46 3.57 6.13 10.52
CA LEU A 46 3.98 7.49 10.86
C LEU A 46 4.79 7.56 12.17
N GLU A 47 4.37 6.83 13.20
CA GLU A 47 5.11 6.74 14.46
C GLU A 47 6.51 6.11 14.28
N ALA A 48 6.60 5.06 13.46
CA ALA A 48 7.88 4.41 13.18
C ALA A 48 8.83 5.34 12.39
N VAL A 49 8.31 6.10 11.43
CA VAL A 49 9.07 7.09 10.66
C VAL A 49 9.54 8.23 11.56
N GLN A 50 8.64 8.76 12.41
CA GLN A 50 8.99 9.82 13.35
C GLN A 50 10.09 9.39 14.32
N LEU A 51 10.03 8.15 14.81
CA LEU A 51 11.06 7.60 15.67
C LEU A 51 12.39 7.45 14.93
N LYS A 52 12.36 6.92 13.71
CA LYS A 52 13.56 6.81 12.86
C LYS A 52 14.20 8.19 12.64
N TYR A 53 13.38 9.22 12.41
CA TYR A 53 13.85 10.60 12.30
C TYR A 53 14.57 11.09 13.55
N GLN A 54 13.97 10.85 14.72
CA GLN A 54 14.57 11.23 16.00
C GLN A 54 15.89 10.48 16.28
N LEU A 55 15.98 9.21 15.91
CA LEU A 55 17.19 8.40 16.10
C LEU A 55 18.33 8.90 15.22
N GLU A 56 18.10 9.11 13.93
CA GLU A 56 19.14 9.60 13.00
C GLU A 56 19.61 11.01 13.38
N LYS A 57 18.70 11.86 13.84
CA LYS A 57 19.05 13.19 14.35
C LYS A 57 19.99 13.12 15.58
N ARG A 58 19.75 12.21 16.52
CA ARG A 58 20.63 12.06 17.72
C ARG A 58 22.04 11.65 17.36
N HIS A 59 22.22 10.94 16.25
CA HIS A 59 23.53 10.52 15.77
C HIS A 59 24.29 11.65 15.03
N ASN A 60 23.59 12.62 14.45
CA ASN A 60 24.17 13.81 13.81
C ASN A 60 24.25 14.98 14.80
N LEU A 61 25.28 14.97 15.67
CA LEU A 61 25.51 15.93 16.76
C LEU A 61 25.78 17.39 16.34
N ASP A 62 25.89 17.70 15.04
CA ASP A 62 26.34 19.02 14.54
C ASP A 62 25.23 20.03 14.18
N LEU A 63 23.94 19.69 14.34
CA LEU A 63 22.84 20.62 14.06
C LEU A 63 22.25 21.20 15.35
N SER A 64 23.03 22.07 15.98
CA SER A 64 22.52 23.08 16.92
C SER A 64 21.77 24.15 16.13
N ASP A 65 20.52 23.88 15.76
CA ASP A 65 19.66 24.95 15.26
C ASP A 65 18.20 24.78 15.72
N ASP A 66 17.72 25.83 16.37
CA ASP A 66 16.42 25.95 17.06
C ASP A 66 15.29 26.29 16.06
N HIS A 67 15.54 26.16 14.76
CA HIS A 67 14.63 26.51 13.66
C HIS A 67 14.29 25.27 12.84
N GLN A 68 13.68 24.29 13.50
CA GLN A 68 13.42 22.99 12.90
C GLN A 68 12.08 22.96 12.17
N ILE A 69 12.14 22.75 10.85
CA ILE A 69 10.96 22.56 10.03
C ILE A 69 10.38 21.17 10.33
N PRO A 70 9.11 21.06 10.79
CA PRO A 70 8.49 19.77 11.08
C PRO A 70 8.30 18.95 9.80
N ILE A 71 8.39 17.62 9.92
CA ILE A 71 7.98 16.71 8.83
C ILE A 71 6.47 16.87 8.63
N ILE A 72 6.07 17.12 7.40
CA ILE A 72 4.67 17.14 7.00
C ILE A 72 4.33 15.81 6.36
N PHE A 73 3.39 15.08 6.96
CA PHE A 73 2.88 13.85 6.39
C PHE A 73 1.65 14.13 5.53
N GLN A 74 1.66 13.59 4.32
CA GLN A 74 0.50 13.56 3.44
C GLN A 74 0.15 12.10 3.16
N VAL A 75 -1.07 11.73 3.51
CA VAL A 75 -1.59 10.37 3.38
C VAL A 75 -2.65 10.34 2.29
N PHE A 76 -2.50 9.40 1.38
CA PHE A 76 -3.44 9.09 0.32
C PHE A 76 -4.15 7.78 0.65
N PHE A 77 -5.47 7.84 0.74
CA PHE A 77 -6.32 6.69 0.94
C PHE A 77 -6.87 6.26 -0.42
N ASN A 78 -6.38 5.15 -0.95
CA ASN A 78 -6.84 4.60 -2.22
C ASN A 78 -7.81 3.44 -2.00
N ASP A 79 -8.90 3.47 -2.76
CA ASP A 79 -9.81 2.35 -2.94
C ASP A 79 -10.56 2.50 -4.28
N HIS A 80 -11.42 1.54 -4.62
CA HIS A 80 -12.27 1.61 -5.80
C HIS A 80 -13.16 2.86 -5.81
N PHE A 81 -13.58 3.28 -7.01
CA PHE A 81 -14.54 4.38 -7.20
C PHE A 81 -15.84 4.20 -6.41
N SER A 82 -16.24 2.95 -6.17
CA SER A 82 -17.44 2.59 -5.42
C SER A 82 -17.26 2.59 -3.90
N ASN A 83 -16.05 2.83 -3.40
CA ASN A 83 -15.81 2.90 -1.96
C ASN A 83 -16.51 4.13 -1.36
N ASP A 84 -16.98 3.99 -0.11
CA ASP A 84 -17.63 5.08 0.60
C ASP A 84 -16.60 6.01 1.27
N PHE A 85 -15.98 6.86 0.44
CA PHE A 85 -15.05 7.89 0.90
C PHE A 85 -15.71 8.90 1.85
N ASN A 86 -17.04 9.09 1.80
CA ASN A 86 -17.71 9.98 2.74
C ASN A 86 -17.64 9.42 4.17
N THR A 87 -17.88 8.12 4.34
CA THR A 87 -17.71 7.45 5.63
C THR A 87 -16.24 7.49 6.08
N LEU A 88 -15.29 7.24 5.18
CA LEU A 88 -13.86 7.35 5.48
C LEU A 88 -13.49 8.76 6.00
N PHE A 89 -13.91 9.82 5.31
CA PHE A 89 -13.55 11.18 5.70
C PHE A 89 -14.25 11.65 6.97
N LYS A 90 -15.49 11.20 7.22
CA LYS A 90 -16.19 11.45 8.49
C LYS A 90 -15.56 10.72 9.67
N SER A 91 -14.91 9.58 9.44
CA SER A 91 -14.29 8.76 10.48
C SER A 91 -12.81 9.06 10.73
N LEU A 92 -12.21 9.99 9.96
CA LEU A 92 -10.82 10.42 10.15
C LEU A 92 -10.57 10.87 11.60
N PRO A 93 -9.49 10.40 12.26
CA PRO A 93 -9.19 10.83 13.63
C PRO A 93 -9.00 12.35 13.70
N PRO A 94 -9.65 13.06 14.65
CA PRO A 94 -9.53 14.51 14.78
C PRO A 94 -8.12 14.94 15.23
N THR A 95 -7.40 14.05 15.92
CA THR A 95 -6.04 14.27 16.43
C THR A 95 -4.94 13.85 15.45
N ARG A 96 -5.29 13.50 14.21
CA ARG A 96 -4.33 13.07 13.19
C ARG A 96 -3.28 14.14 12.92
N ARG A 97 -2.03 13.71 12.71
CA ARG A 97 -0.88 14.58 12.40
C ARG A 97 -0.46 14.49 10.94
N TYR A 98 -1.42 14.31 10.06
CA TYR A 98 -1.22 14.18 8.62
C TYR A 98 -2.35 14.85 7.84
N LEU A 99 -2.01 15.35 6.66
CA LEU A 99 -2.97 15.75 5.65
C LEU A 99 -3.52 14.48 4.97
N ALA A 100 -4.82 14.48 4.66
CA ALA A 100 -5.51 13.32 4.10
C ALA A 100 -6.10 13.66 2.73
N ALA A 101 -5.97 12.74 1.79
CA ALA A 101 -6.61 12.81 0.48
C ALA A 101 -7.14 11.45 0.07
N GLY A 102 -8.26 11.41 -0.66
CA GLY A 102 -8.80 10.19 -1.25
C GLY A 102 -8.35 10.05 -2.70
N VAL A 103 -8.03 8.83 -3.12
CA VAL A 103 -7.58 8.52 -4.48
C VAL A 103 -8.45 7.40 -5.02
N PRO A 104 -9.56 7.70 -5.71
CA PRO A 104 -10.44 6.67 -6.24
C PRO A 104 -9.82 6.01 -7.49
N GLY A 105 -9.78 4.69 -7.51
CA GLY A 105 -9.27 3.91 -8.64
C GLY A 105 -8.74 2.53 -8.25
N SER A 106 -8.62 1.64 -9.23
CA SER A 106 -8.05 0.31 -9.00
C SER A 106 -6.54 0.38 -8.78
N PHE A 107 -6.06 -0.24 -7.70
CA PHE A 107 -4.64 -0.34 -7.41
C PHE A 107 -3.86 -1.24 -8.36
N HIS A 108 -4.49 -2.03 -9.24
CA HIS A 108 -3.78 -2.79 -10.27
C HIS A 108 -3.23 -1.90 -11.41
N ARG A 109 -3.51 -0.59 -11.36
CA ARG A 109 -3.06 0.40 -12.34
C ARG A 109 -2.28 1.51 -11.64
N ARG A 110 -1.68 2.37 -12.45
CA ARG A 110 -1.05 3.61 -11.98
C ARG A 110 -2.13 4.58 -11.46
N LEU A 111 -1.84 5.20 -10.32
CA LEU A 111 -2.67 6.17 -9.62
C LEU A 111 -1.88 7.43 -9.24
N PHE A 112 -0.55 7.38 -9.23
CA PHE A 112 0.31 8.49 -8.83
C PHE A 112 1.35 8.87 -9.90
N PRO A 113 1.89 10.10 -9.85
CA PRO A 113 3.05 10.50 -10.66
C PRO A 113 4.30 9.65 -10.37
N ASN A 114 5.32 9.80 -11.22
CA ASN A 114 6.60 9.12 -11.01
C ASN A 114 7.23 9.57 -9.70
N SER A 115 7.76 8.61 -8.94
CA SER A 115 8.60 8.88 -7.77
C SER A 115 7.99 9.92 -6.82
N SER A 116 6.69 9.77 -6.53
CA SER A 116 5.96 10.68 -5.63
C SER A 116 5.69 10.07 -4.26
N LEU A 117 5.72 8.74 -4.12
CA LEU A 117 5.41 8.05 -2.87
C LEU A 117 6.68 7.61 -2.14
N HIS A 118 6.74 7.88 -0.85
CA HIS A 118 7.82 7.44 0.04
C HIS A 118 7.49 6.10 0.69
N PHE A 119 6.21 5.93 1.04
CA PHE A 119 5.68 4.75 1.68
C PHE A 119 4.43 4.26 0.96
N ILE A 120 4.36 2.95 0.78
CA ILE A 120 3.19 2.27 0.26
C ILE A 120 2.78 1.21 1.28
N CYS A 121 1.52 1.20 1.68
CA CYS A 121 0.94 0.07 2.41
C CYS A 121 -0.25 -0.50 1.67
N SER A 122 -0.45 -1.80 1.81
CA SER A 122 -1.67 -2.47 1.42
C SER A 122 -1.91 -3.63 2.37
N SER A 123 -3.08 -3.66 2.99
CA SER A 123 -3.43 -4.64 4.00
C SER A 123 -4.71 -5.36 3.63
N CYS A 124 -4.62 -6.67 3.46
CA CYS A 124 -5.75 -7.53 3.11
C CYS A 124 -6.53 -7.07 1.87
N ALA A 125 -5.88 -6.42 0.91
CA ALA A 125 -6.51 -5.97 -0.34
C ALA A 125 -6.02 -6.76 -1.56
N LEU A 126 -4.73 -7.09 -1.62
CA LEU A 126 -4.09 -7.71 -2.79
C LEU A 126 -4.55 -9.14 -3.12
N HIS A 127 -5.38 -9.77 -2.28
CA HIS A 127 -5.99 -11.05 -2.60
C HIS A 127 -7.24 -10.92 -3.50
N TRP A 128 -7.77 -9.70 -3.65
CA TRP A 128 -8.83 -9.41 -4.60
C TRP A 128 -8.25 -9.33 -6.01
N LEU A 129 -8.78 -10.17 -6.90
CA LEU A 129 -8.41 -10.14 -8.32
C LEU A 129 -9.06 -8.96 -9.02
N SER A 130 -8.42 -8.49 -10.09
CA SER A 130 -8.95 -7.43 -10.95
C SER A 130 -10.19 -7.87 -11.72
N LYS A 131 -10.32 -9.18 -11.98
CA LYS A 131 -11.45 -9.82 -12.66
C LYS A 131 -11.52 -11.31 -12.30
N VAL A 132 -12.67 -11.91 -12.55
CA VAL A 132 -12.81 -13.37 -12.53
C VAL A 132 -12.07 -13.95 -13.75
N PRO A 133 -11.24 -15.01 -13.61
CA PRO A 133 -10.61 -15.66 -14.75
C PRO A 133 -11.67 -16.11 -15.77
N SER A 134 -11.49 -15.77 -17.04
CA SER A 134 -12.48 -16.07 -18.09
C SER A 134 -12.75 -17.57 -18.24
N GLU A 135 -11.71 -18.37 -18.06
CA GLU A 135 -11.65 -19.81 -18.25
C GLU A 135 -12.49 -20.54 -17.21
N VAL A 136 -12.75 -19.94 -16.04
CA VAL A 136 -13.60 -20.54 -15.01
C VAL A 136 -15.10 -20.30 -15.27
N MET A 137 -15.42 -19.35 -16.14
CA MET A 137 -16.79 -19.01 -16.54
C MET A 137 -17.21 -19.70 -17.85
N ASP A 138 -16.25 -20.10 -18.67
CA ASP A 138 -16.50 -20.78 -19.94
C ASP A 138 -16.86 -22.26 -19.73
N ARG A 139 -18.07 -22.66 -20.12
CA ARG A 139 -18.58 -24.03 -19.98
C ARG A 139 -17.83 -25.06 -20.83
N THR A 140 -17.09 -24.62 -21.84
CA THR A 140 -16.29 -25.48 -22.72
C THR A 140 -14.85 -25.65 -22.23
N SER A 141 -14.41 -24.81 -21.30
CA SER A 141 -13.07 -24.83 -20.74
C SER A 141 -12.89 -26.00 -19.75
N PRO A 142 -11.70 -26.65 -19.72
CA PRO A 142 -11.37 -27.61 -18.68
C PRO A 142 -11.27 -26.97 -17.28
N ALA A 143 -11.20 -25.64 -17.21
CA ALA A 143 -11.24 -24.87 -15.95
C ALA A 143 -12.65 -24.43 -15.56
N TRP A 144 -13.72 -24.85 -16.25
CA TRP A 144 -15.09 -24.48 -15.89
C TRP A 144 -15.43 -24.85 -14.45
N ASN A 145 -15.65 -23.87 -13.57
CA ASN A 145 -15.85 -24.11 -12.15
C ASN A 145 -17.33 -24.39 -11.81
N LYS A 146 -17.88 -25.46 -12.41
CA LYS A 146 -19.31 -25.80 -12.30
C LYS A 146 -19.75 -25.95 -10.84
N GLY A 147 -20.73 -25.15 -10.42
CA GLY A 147 -21.37 -25.25 -9.11
C GLY A 147 -20.51 -24.78 -7.93
N LYS A 148 -19.41 -24.06 -8.19
CA LYS A 148 -18.51 -23.50 -7.16
C LYS A 148 -18.19 -22.04 -7.47
N ASN A 149 -18.04 -21.25 -6.42
CA ASN A 149 -17.75 -19.81 -6.53
C ASN A 149 -16.23 -19.50 -6.47
N HIS A 150 -15.42 -20.48 -6.08
CA HIS A 150 -13.98 -20.31 -5.88
C HIS A 150 -13.23 -21.64 -6.06
N TYR A 151 -11.91 -21.63 -5.91
CA TYR A 151 -11.05 -22.79 -6.16
C TYR A 151 -10.93 -23.77 -4.97
N THR A 152 -11.71 -23.62 -3.90
CA THR A 152 -11.66 -24.54 -2.75
C THR A 152 -12.07 -25.95 -3.18
N ASN A 153 -11.16 -26.91 -3.00
CA ASN A 153 -11.31 -28.30 -3.49
C ASN A 153 -11.68 -28.36 -4.98
N ALA A 154 -11.20 -27.41 -5.79
CA ALA A 154 -11.40 -27.40 -7.23
C ALA A 154 -10.32 -28.23 -7.94
N GLY A 155 -10.56 -28.54 -9.22
CA GLY A 155 -9.56 -29.19 -10.06
C GLY A 155 -8.37 -28.28 -10.34
N GLU A 156 -7.24 -28.90 -10.70
CA GLU A 156 -5.98 -28.18 -10.96
C GLU A 156 -6.14 -27.05 -11.99
N GLN A 157 -6.98 -27.24 -13.01
CA GLN A 157 -7.22 -26.24 -14.05
C GLN A 157 -7.90 -24.98 -13.49
N VAL A 158 -8.82 -25.13 -12.54
CA VAL A 158 -9.46 -24.01 -11.85
C VAL A 158 -8.43 -23.28 -10.99
N VAL A 159 -7.67 -24.02 -10.18
CA VAL A 159 -6.61 -23.45 -9.31
C VAL A 159 -5.59 -22.69 -10.15
N LYS A 160 -5.17 -23.28 -11.28
CA LYS A 160 -4.24 -22.65 -12.22
C LYS A 160 -4.81 -21.35 -12.80
N ALA A 161 -6.07 -21.34 -13.25
CA ALA A 161 -6.69 -20.13 -13.81
C ALA A 161 -6.74 -18.98 -12.79
N TYR A 162 -7.07 -19.25 -11.52
CA TYR A 162 -7.00 -18.24 -10.45
C TYR A 162 -5.55 -17.81 -10.16
N SER A 163 -4.61 -18.75 -10.14
CA SER A 163 -3.18 -18.46 -9.91
C SER A 163 -2.57 -17.60 -11.03
N ASP A 164 -2.91 -17.89 -12.29
CA ASP A 164 -2.44 -17.13 -13.44
C ASP A 164 -2.97 -15.69 -13.37
N GLN A 165 -4.28 -15.52 -13.08
CA GLN A 165 -4.86 -14.18 -12.91
C GLN A 165 -4.22 -13.41 -11.75
N TYR A 166 -3.99 -14.07 -10.61
CA TYR A 166 -3.29 -13.45 -9.48
C TYR A 166 -1.88 -12.99 -9.86
N ALA A 167 -1.14 -13.81 -10.62
CA ALA A 167 0.19 -13.45 -11.08
C ALA A 167 0.17 -12.22 -12.00
N GLU A 168 -0.77 -12.15 -12.95
CA GLU A 168 -0.96 -10.97 -13.81
C GLU A 168 -1.29 -9.71 -13.01
N ASP A 169 -2.19 -9.84 -12.03
CA ASP A 169 -2.67 -8.75 -11.18
C ASP A 169 -1.56 -8.21 -10.27
N MET A 170 -0.76 -9.11 -9.68
CA MET A 170 0.39 -8.74 -8.85
C MET A 170 1.52 -8.12 -9.68
N MET A 171 1.79 -8.64 -10.88
CA MET A 171 2.75 -8.04 -11.80
C MET A 171 2.34 -6.63 -12.20
N SER A 172 1.05 -6.42 -12.48
CA SER A 172 0.51 -5.09 -12.82
C SER A 172 0.60 -4.14 -11.63
N PHE A 173 0.25 -4.60 -10.43
CA PHE A 173 0.43 -3.85 -9.20
C PHE A 173 1.89 -3.44 -9.00
N PHE A 174 2.83 -4.38 -9.03
CA PHE A 174 4.25 -4.08 -8.79
C PHE A 174 4.85 -3.15 -9.84
N ARG A 175 4.50 -3.29 -11.12
CA ARG A 175 4.94 -2.36 -12.17
C ARG A 175 4.49 -0.94 -11.88
N ALA A 176 3.21 -0.76 -11.55
CA ALA A 176 2.70 0.56 -11.22
C ALA A 176 3.36 1.14 -9.96
N ARG A 177 3.51 0.34 -8.89
CA ARG A 177 4.16 0.80 -7.65
C ARG A 177 5.64 1.13 -7.85
N ALA A 178 6.36 0.40 -8.71
CA ALA A 178 7.77 0.67 -9.00
C ALA A 178 7.99 2.02 -9.68
N GLU A 179 7.03 2.48 -10.48
CA GLU A 179 7.09 3.81 -11.12
C GLU A 179 6.75 4.93 -10.12
N GLU A 180 5.84 4.68 -9.19
CA GLU A 180 5.32 5.67 -8.23
C GLU A 180 6.19 5.86 -7.00
N LEU A 181 6.92 4.81 -6.59
CA LEU A 181 7.77 4.83 -5.41
C LEU A 181 9.08 5.57 -5.70
N VAL A 182 9.52 6.40 -4.76
CA VAL A 182 10.86 7.02 -4.81
C VAL A 182 11.95 5.96 -4.65
N VAL A 183 13.16 6.27 -5.13
CA VAL A 183 14.33 5.43 -4.85
C VAL A 183 14.58 5.39 -3.34
N GLY A 184 14.63 4.19 -2.76
CA GLY A 184 14.77 4.01 -1.31
C GLY A 184 13.44 4.04 -0.53
N GLY A 185 12.32 4.28 -1.20
CA GLY A 185 10.99 4.15 -0.61
C GLY A 185 10.70 2.71 -0.19
N LEU A 186 9.73 2.54 0.71
CA LEU A 186 9.35 1.24 1.25
C LEU A 186 7.91 0.88 0.94
N MET A 187 7.68 -0.41 0.71
CA MET A 187 6.36 -0.98 0.50
C MET A 187 6.08 -2.09 1.51
N MET A 188 4.92 -2.02 2.14
CA MET A 188 4.45 -2.98 3.14
C MET A 188 3.18 -3.67 2.66
N LEU A 189 3.24 -4.99 2.53
CA LEU A 189 2.14 -5.79 2.04
C LEU A 189 1.75 -6.84 3.09
N LEU A 190 0.49 -6.80 3.55
CA LEU A 190 -0.11 -7.87 4.33
C LEU A 190 -1.14 -8.58 3.45
N ILE A 191 -0.85 -9.81 3.05
CA ILE A 191 -1.65 -10.54 2.06
C ILE A 191 -2.11 -11.86 2.69
N PRO A 192 -3.44 -12.15 2.70
CA PRO A 192 -3.94 -13.48 2.99
C PRO A 192 -3.36 -14.48 1.99
N ALA A 193 -2.67 -15.49 2.48
CA ALA A 193 -2.06 -16.52 1.65
C ALA A 193 -2.47 -17.90 2.14
N VAL A 194 -2.66 -18.82 1.19
CA VAL A 194 -2.86 -20.24 1.47
C VAL A 194 -1.60 -21.01 1.08
N ARG A 195 -1.20 -21.95 1.91
CA ARG A 195 -0.08 -22.83 1.60
C ARG A 195 -0.56 -23.88 0.61
N ILE A 196 -0.10 -23.78 -0.63
CA ILE A 196 -0.29 -24.84 -1.64
C ILE A 196 0.62 -26.00 -1.20
N ARG A 197 0.04 -27.19 -1.00
CA ARG A 197 0.77 -28.42 -0.67
C ARG A 197 1.12 -29.16 -1.95
#